data_AF-A0A7K8YLU2-F1
#
_entry.id   AF-A0A7K8YLU2-F1
#
_cell.length_a   1.000
_cell.length_b   1.000
_cell.length_c   1.000
_cell.angle_alpha   90.00
_cell.angle_beta   90.00
_cell.angle_gamma   90.00
#
_symmetry.space_group_name_H-M   'P 1'
#
loop_
_entity.id
_entity.type
_entity.pdbx_description
1 polymer ?
#
loop_
_entity_poly.entity_id
_entity_poly.type
_entity_poly.pdbx_seq_one_letter_code
_entity_poly.pdbx_strand_id
1 'polypeptide(L)'
;EFASAVLSQGKGVAFRIQPSMGILKAFQQLSIEIAAYNNMWGEYQDNLVCKVGDLQPKLIPMQMTVKDCPIFLQMTGLQTESPIVSSCHPQLISPWPFAWTRRNAAPRFGTHVSGGSPVHRRVQLNNPTPFDIRLDLQVYNQEKDDEKLVDLLMFFEDPFPPQDMDGNEAASSGSTSESEIVLNTQACAFSKEFRSSFWRATLSQEPTGEKVVSVLVRPHEGVPADSPYSVSPRQIVVPGGGSSDVYISLTPSILPETATELRCEALLLGFMSLDDKLARRVPNKVNRTQGYEAPTLRVTLEGFLRHPLLKVEMGHDKGMVFYLMASDLLPAKPHLGVLSDSVMTQSLKLINCTKAALYFRLLLSMPFSVSSTDPQKSTTTSHSKKEEREHQQQHVLFPQQNMLVKVSFHTTLELLRYQHLPDTQLLPGFQVLQLENGERKLKFNQNLVIEHSNCTTQV
;
A
#
# COMPACT_ATOMS: atom_id res chain seq x y z
N GLU A 1 -5.23 33.15 -6.19
CA GLU A 1 -5.21 34.05 -7.37
C GLU A 1 -4.04 35.05 -7.32
N PHE A 2 -3.95 35.92 -6.31
CA PHE A 2 -2.90 36.94 -6.20
C PHE A 2 -1.45 36.39 -6.25
N ALA A 3 -1.10 35.40 -5.42
CA ALA A 3 0.24 34.81 -5.41
C ALA A 3 0.61 34.15 -6.76
N SER A 4 -0.39 33.56 -7.45
CA SER A 4 -0.21 32.98 -8.78
C SER A 4 0.10 34.04 -9.83
N ALA A 5 -0.53 35.22 -9.74
CA ALA A 5 -0.24 36.34 -10.62
C ALA A 5 1.18 36.88 -10.40
N VAL A 6 1.62 36.99 -9.14
CA VAL A 6 2.97 37.44 -8.78
C VAL A 6 4.05 36.46 -9.26
N LEU A 7 3.75 35.15 -9.27
CA LEU A 7 4.66 34.09 -9.72
C LEU A 7 4.52 33.71 -11.21
N SER A 8 3.70 34.44 -11.98
CA SER A 8 3.38 34.14 -13.37
C SER A 8 4.57 34.05 -14.33
N GLN A 9 5.71 34.66 -13.96
CA GLN A 9 6.95 34.57 -14.75
C GLN A 9 7.65 33.20 -14.65
N GLY A 10 7.17 32.28 -13.80
CA GLY A 10 7.70 30.90 -13.73
C GLY A 10 9.12 30.79 -13.18
N LYS A 11 9.64 31.82 -12.50
CA LYS A 11 11.05 31.85 -12.01
C LYS A 11 11.26 31.17 -10.66
N GLY A 12 10.18 30.74 -10.00
CA GLY A 12 10.23 30.08 -8.70
C GLY A 12 10.05 31.00 -7.49
N VAL A 13 10.52 32.25 -7.58
CA VAL A 13 10.40 33.29 -6.54
C VAL A 13 10.07 34.65 -7.15
N ALA A 14 9.33 35.48 -6.41
CA ALA A 14 9.09 36.87 -6.74
C ALA A 14 9.02 37.73 -5.46
N PHE A 15 9.54 38.96 -5.55
CA PHE A 15 9.52 39.94 -4.47
C PHE A 15 8.63 41.11 -4.84
N ARG A 16 7.75 41.52 -3.92
CA ARG A 16 6.90 42.71 -4.03
C ARG A 16 7.33 43.73 -3.00
N ILE A 17 7.50 44.97 -3.43
CA ILE A 17 7.99 46.09 -2.60
C ILE A 17 6.87 47.11 -2.45
N GLN A 18 6.57 47.54 -1.23
CA GLN A 18 5.52 48.51 -0.95
C GLN A 18 5.91 49.48 0.20
N PRO A 19 5.92 50.80 -0.02
CA PRO A 19 5.78 51.47 -1.32
C PRO A 19 7.02 51.23 -2.19
N SER A 20 6.83 51.11 -3.51
CA SER A 20 7.93 50.96 -4.48
C SER A 20 8.57 52.30 -4.89
N MET A 21 7.89 53.42 -4.59
CA MET A 21 8.38 54.78 -4.81
C MET A 21 7.74 55.75 -3.82
N GLY A 22 8.38 56.89 -3.58
CA GLY A 22 7.86 57.93 -2.72
C GLY A 22 8.82 59.11 -2.57
N ILE A 23 8.39 60.14 -1.84
CA ILE A 23 9.21 61.30 -1.51
C ILE A 23 9.58 61.23 -0.03
N LEU A 24 10.88 61.27 0.27
CA LEU A 24 11.38 61.32 1.64
C LEU A 24 11.74 62.77 1.98
N LYS A 25 11.02 63.39 2.91
CA LYS A 25 11.34 64.75 3.38
C LYS A 25 12.63 64.75 4.21
N ALA A 26 13.18 65.94 4.44
CA ALA A 26 14.35 66.10 5.30
C ALA A 26 14.11 65.46 6.67
N PHE A 27 15.03 64.58 7.09
CA PHE A 27 14.99 63.81 8.35
C PHE A 27 13.78 62.88 8.51
N GLN A 28 12.99 62.65 7.46
CA GLN A 28 11.90 61.69 7.48
C GLN A 28 12.44 60.26 7.39
N GLN A 29 11.77 59.33 8.07
CA GLN A 29 11.96 57.90 7.90
C GLN A 29 10.76 57.30 7.17
N LEU A 30 11.01 56.35 6.29
CA LEU A 30 10.00 55.58 5.58
C LEU A 30 10.32 54.10 5.71
N SER A 31 9.33 53.33 6.20
CA SER A 31 9.40 51.87 6.21
C SER A 31 8.92 51.33 4.86
N ILE A 32 9.68 50.40 4.30
CA ILE A 32 9.33 49.69 3.07
C ILE A 32 9.08 48.23 3.44
N GLU A 33 7.92 47.71 3.05
CA GLU A 33 7.55 46.31 3.17
C GLU A 33 8.04 45.54 1.94
N ILE A 34 8.69 44.40 2.18
CA ILE A 34 9.14 43.48 1.13
C ILE A 34 8.46 42.13 1.37
N ALA A 35 7.50 41.78 0.51
CA ALA A 35 6.82 40.49 0.54
C ALA A 35 7.46 39.54 -0.48
N ALA A 36 7.79 38.32 -0.04
CA ALA A 36 8.34 37.27 -0.89
C ALA A 36 7.29 36.19 -1.18
N TYR A 37 7.21 35.74 -2.42
CA TYR A 37 6.36 34.65 -2.88
C TYR A 37 7.22 33.59 -3.54
N ASN A 38 6.90 32.31 -3.35
CA ASN A 38 7.66 31.20 -3.94
C ASN A 38 6.77 30.00 -4.30
N ASN A 39 7.21 29.24 -5.28
CA ASN A 39 6.65 27.93 -5.65
C ASN A 39 7.73 26.90 -6.03
N MET A 40 9.01 27.18 -5.80
CA MET A 40 10.13 26.28 -6.08
C MET A 40 11.14 26.30 -4.93
N TRP A 41 11.75 25.15 -4.63
CA TRP A 41 12.89 25.08 -3.72
C TRP A 41 14.14 25.74 -4.33
N GLY A 42 15.12 26.03 -3.48
CA GLY A 42 16.43 26.52 -3.89
C GLY A 42 16.90 27.76 -3.14
N GLU A 43 18.10 28.18 -3.50
CA GLU A 43 18.78 29.36 -2.99
C GLU A 43 18.69 30.48 -4.03
N TYR A 44 18.16 31.62 -3.62
CA TYR A 44 17.88 32.77 -4.46
C TYR A 44 18.68 33.97 -3.96
N GLN A 45 19.28 34.70 -4.90
CA GLN A 45 20.07 35.89 -4.67
C GLN A 45 19.63 36.99 -5.63
N ASP A 46 19.41 38.19 -5.11
CA ASP A 46 19.12 39.36 -5.93
C ASP A 46 19.62 40.65 -5.27
N ASN A 47 19.49 41.79 -5.96
CA ASN A 47 19.77 43.11 -5.40
C ASN A 47 18.52 43.98 -5.50
N LEU A 48 18.06 44.49 -4.36
CA LEU A 48 17.11 45.60 -4.35
C LEU A 48 17.85 46.88 -4.79
N VAL A 49 17.37 47.47 -5.88
CA VAL A 49 17.96 48.70 -6.44
C VAL A 49 17.21 49.91 -5.91
N CYS A 50 17.84 50.67 -5.01
CA CYS A 50 17.31 51.93 -4.50
C CYS A 50 17.86 53.10 -5.32
N LYS A 51 16.98 53.84 -5.99
CA LYS A 51 17.33 55.05 -6.77
C LYS A 51 16.78 56.29 -6.05
N VAL A 52 17.63 57.31 -5.87
CA VAL A 52 17.26 58.55 -5.17
C VAL A 52 17.68 59.73 -6.04
N GLY A 53 16.73 60.34 -6.75
CA GLY A 53 17.01 61.44 -7.69
C GLY A 53 18.14 61.10 -8.66
N ASP A 54 19.12 62.00 -8.76
CA ASP A 54 20.31 61.86 -9.62
C ASP A 54 21.50 61.16 -8.93
N LEU A 55 21.31 60.61 -7.73
CA LEU A 55 22.36 59.87 -7.04
C LEU A 55 22.58 58.49 -7.67
N GLN A 56 23.81 57.98 -7.52
CA GLN A 56 24.13 56.63 -7.95
C GLN A 56 23.22 55.59 -7.25
N PRO A 57 22.65 54.62 -7.97
CA PRO A 57 21.78 53.61 -7.38
C PRO A 57 22.51 52.82 -6.29
N LYS A 58 21.88 52.68 -5.13
CA LYS A 58 22.36 51.84 -4.04
C LYS A 58 21.80 50.43 -4.20
N LEU A 59 22.70 49.44 -4.25
CA LEU A 59 22.33 48.02 -4.28
C LEU A 59 22.27 47.47 -2.85
N ILE A 60 21.13 46.87 -2.51
CA ILE A 60 20.91 46.19 -1.23
C ILE A 60 20.79 44.70 -1.53
N PRO A 61 21.75 43.86 -1.12
CA PRO A 61 21.71 42.44 -1.41
C PRO A 61 20.54 41.75 -0.70
N MET A 62 19.84 40.90 -1.42
CA MET A 62 18.72 40.09 -0.96
C MET A 62 19.05 38.61 -1.14
N GLN A 63 18.77 37.80 -0.13
CA GLN A 63 18.94 36.36 -0.17
C GLN A 63 17.70 35.66 0.40
N MET A 64 17.28 34.57 -0.23
CA MET A 64 16.15 33.75 0.19
C MET A 64 16.46 32.28 -0.08
N THR A 65 16.26 31.43 0.92
CA THR A 65 16.37 29.97 0.76
C THR A 65 15.00 29.36 0.99
N VAL A 66 14.48 28.66 -0.02
CA VAL A 66 13.24 27.89 0.08
C VAL A 66 13.59 26.44 0.32
N LYS A 67 13.14 25.93 1.46
CA LYS A 67 13.22 24.52 1.84
C LYS A 67 11.87 23.84 1.56
N ASP A 68 11.83 22.53 1.75
CA ASP A 68 10.67 21.64 1.54
C ASP A 68 10.39 21.19 0.10
N CYS A 69 9.72 20.05 0.00
CA CYS A 69 9.32 19.43 -1.26
C CYS A 69 8.05 20.11 -1.80
N PRO A 70 8.04 20.61 -3.05
CA PRO A 70 6.85 21.22 -3.64
C PRO A 70 5.83 20.19 -4.14
N ILE A 71 6.23 18.93 -4.32
CA ILE A 71 5.35 17.85 -4.76
C ILE A 71 4.44 17.46 -3.60
N PHE A 72 3.15 17.32 -3.87
CA PHE A 72 2.19 16.82 -2.89
C PHE A 72 1.40 15.64 -3.44
N LEU A 73 1.04 14.74 -2.54
CA LEU A 73 0.29 13.53 -2.89
C LEU A 73 -1.21 13.76 -2.74
N GLN A 74 -1.95 13.19 -3.69
CA GLN A 74 -3.39 13.07 -3.66
C GLN A 74 -3.78 11.61 -3.84
N MET A 75 -4.51 11.05 -2.86
CA MET A 75 -5.08 9.72 -2.98
C MET A 75 -6.22 9.75 -3.99
N THR A 76 -6.09 8.98 -5.08
CA THR A 76 -7.22 8.70 -5.96
C THR A 76 -8.03 7.56 -5.32
N GLY A 77 -9.36 7.69 -5.27
CA GLY A 77 -10.22 6.64 -4.72
C GLY A 77 -9.97 5.28 -5.38
N LEU A 78 -10.29 4.18 -4.69
CA LEU A 78 -10.18 2.81 -5.19
C LEU A 78 -10.86 2.69 -6.56
N GLN A 79 -10.06 2.59 -7.62
CA GLN A 79 -10.52 1.94 -8.84
C GLN A 79 -10.36 0.45 -8.58
N THR A 80 -11.44 -0.20 -8.15
CA THR A 80 -11.50 -1.66 -8.12
C THR A 80 -11.50 -2.11 -9.57
N GLU A 81 -10.37 -2.62 -10.07
CA GLU A 81 -10.32 -3.34 -11.34
C GLU A 81 -11.04 -4.69 -11.18
N SER A 82 -12.36 -4.66 -11.30
CA SER A 82 -13.19 -5.81 -11.61
C SER A 82 -14.48 -5.31 -12.26
N PRO A 83 -14.88 -5.78 -13.46
CA PRO A 83 -16.15 -5.42 -14.06
C PRO A 83 -17.23 -6.28 -13.40
N ILE A 84 -17.70 -5.87 -12.22
CA ILE A 84 -18.91 -6.45 -11.65
C ILE A 84 -19.86 -5.29 -11.35
N VAL A 85 -20.95 -5.31 -12.11
CA VAL A 85 -22.11 -4.43 -12.05
C VAL A 85 -22.53 -4.21 -10.59
N SER A 86 -22.07 -3.10 -10.01
CA SER A 86 -22.64 -2.52 -8.80
C SER A 86 -23.92 -1.78 -9.20
N SER A 87 -24.98 -2.54 -9.46
CA SER A 87 -26.35 -2.04 -9.41
C SER A 87 -26.76 -1.82 -7.95
N CYS A 88 -26.23 -0.76 -7.34
CA CYS A 88 -26.86 -0.13 -6.18
C CYS A 88 -27.72 1.01 -6.71
N HIS A 89 -29.02 0.95 -6.40
CA HIS A 89 -30.02 1.92 -6.81
C HIS A 89 -29.56 3.36 -6.49
N PRO A 90 -29.66 4.31 -7.44
CA PRO A 90 -29.16 5.67 -7.26
C PRO A 90 -30.21 6.49 -6.52
N GLN A 91 -30.34 6.32 -5.21
CA GLN A 91 -31.25 7.16 -4.42
C GLN A 91 -30.87 7.23 -2.94
N LEU A 92 -29.59 7.49 -2.68
CA LEU A 92 -29.15 8.29 -1.52
C LEU A 92 -27.67 8.68 -1.68
N ILE A 93 -27.31 9.19 -2.87
CA ILE A 93 -26.09 9.98 -3.02
C ILE A 93 -26.42 11.33 -2.39
N SER A 94 -26.14 11.43 -1.10
CA SER A 94 -26.06 12.72 -0.44
C SER A 94 -24.98 13.56 -1.15
N PRO A 95 -25.28 14.77 -1.65
CA PRO A 95 -24.30 15.63 -2.25
C PRO A 95 -23.50 16.27 -1.11
N TRP A 96 -22.45 15.61 -0.64
CA TRP A 96 -21.47 16.24 0.23
C TRP A 96 -20.29 16.74 -0.62
N PRO A 97 -20.18 18.05 -0.88
CA PRO A 97 -19.03 18.66 -1.58
C PRO A 97 -17.80 18.80 -0.66
N PHE A 98 -17.61 17.88 0.28
CA PHE A 98 -16.50 17.90 1.23
C PHE A 98 -15.83 16.52 1.30
N ALA A 99 -15.40 16.00 0.14
CA ALA A 99 -14.26 15.10 0.13
C ALA A 99 -13.05 15.95 0.55
N TRP A 100 -12.66 15.84 1.82
CA TRP A 100 -11.42 16.43 2.30
C TRP A 100 -10.27 15.76 1.55
N THR A 101 -9.87 16.31 0.41
CA THR A 101 -8.60 16.01 -0.23
C THR A 101 -7.51 16.50 0.73
N ARG A 102 -7.14 15.67 1.71
CA ARG A 102 -6.00 15.97 2.57
C ARG A 102 -4.77 15.97 1.68
N ARG A 103 -4.26 17.17 1.37
CA ARG A 103 -2.88 17.32 0.90
C ARG A 103 -1.99 16.56 1.87
N ASN A 104 -1.17 15.65 1.34
CA ASN A 104 -0.20 14.86 2.09
C ASN A 104 -0.79 13.85 3.10
N ALA A 105 -1.97 13.29 2.84
CA ALA A 105 -2.39 12.10 3.59
C ALA A 105 -1.55 10.88 3.18
N ALA A 106 -0.86 10.29 4.15
CA ALA A 106 -0.15 9.03 3.99
C ALA A 106 -1.10 7.91 3.46
N PRO A 107 -0.71 7.16 2.41
CA PRO A 107 -1.47 6.01 1.94
C PRO A 107 -1.58 4.96 3.05
N ARG A 108 -2.82 4.64 3.44
CA ARG A 108 -3.11 3.55 4.38
C ARG A 108 -3.63 2.35 3.60
N PHE A 109 -2.96 1.22 3.74
CA PHE A 109 -3.37 -0.02 3.07
C PHE A 109 -4.49 -0.71 3.83
N GLY A 110 -4.54 -0.55 5.16
CA GLY A 110 -5.56 -1.17 6.00
C GLY A 110 -5.14 -2.56 6.45
N THR A 111 -6.12 -3.41 6.81
CA THR A 111 -5.86 -4.77 7.27
C THR A 111 -6.11 -5.78 6.16
N HIS A 112 -5.13 -6.65 5.93
CA HIS A 112 -5.15 -7.69 4.91
C HIS A 112 -4.88 -9.07 5.51
N VAL A 113 -5.28 -10.10 4.77
CA VAL A 113 -5.03 -11.50 5.13
C VAL A 113 -3.56 -11.82 4.85
N SER A 114 -2.90 -12.45 5.82
CA SER A 114 -1.53 -12.92 5.66
C SER A 114 -1.38 -13.94 4.52
N GLY A 115 -0.32 -13.80 3.71
CA GLY A 115 -0.11 -14.62 2.51
C GLY A 115 -1.18 -14.43 1.42
N GLY A 116 -2.00 -13.38 1.52
CA GLY A 116 -2.99 -13.04 0.51
C GLY A 116 -2.37 -12.39 -0.74
N SER A 117 -3.21 -12.10 -1.73
CA SER A 117 -2.78 -11.43 -2.96
C SER A 117 -2.25 -10.02 -2.70
N PRO A 118 -1.28 -9.54 -3.51
CA PRO A 118 -0.82 -8.16 -3.46
C PRO A 118 -1.94 -7.14 -3.61
N VAL A 119 -1.80 -6.01 -2.93
CA VAL A 119 -2.77 -4.92 -2.91
C VAL A 119 -2.12 -3.70 -3.53
N HIS A 120 -2.76 -3.12 -4.55
CA HIS A 120 -2.23 -1.96 -5.25
C HIS A 120 -3.05 -0.70 -4.92
N ARG A 121 -2.35 0.42 -4.76
CA ARG A 121 -2.94 1.74 -4.55
C ARG A 121 -2.34 2.72 -5.54
N ARG A 122 -3.20 3.34 -6.34
CA ARG A 122 -2.81 4.46 -7.21
C ARG A 122 -2.74 5.75 -6.39
N VAL A 123 -1.65 6.48 -6.55
CA VAL A 123 -1.41 7.77 -5.90
C VAL A 123 -1.03 8.78 -6.96
N GLN A 124 -1.66 9.94 -6.92
CA GLN A 124 -1.37 11.03 -7.85
C GLN A 124 -0.36 12.00 -7.21
N LEU A 125 0.76 12.19 -7.89
CA LEU A 125 1.79 13.17 -7.57
C LEU A 125 1.47 14.47 -8.30
N ASN A 126 1.34 15.57 -7.57
CA ASN A 126 0.98 16.87 -8.14
C ASN A 126 2.17 17.82 -8.06
N ASN A 127 2.47 18.48 -9.17
CA ASN A 127 3.53 19.45 -9.30
C ASN A 127 2.94 20.86 -9.53
N PRO A 128 2.80 21.68 -8.48
CA PRO A 128 2.30 23.05 -8.62
C PRO A 128 3.36 24.02 -9.18
N THR A 129 4.56 23.54 -9.48
CA THR A 129 5.68 24.37 -9.89
C THR A 129 5.73 24.55 -11.40
N PRO A 130 6.52 25.51 -11.94
CA PRO A 130 6.53 25.79 -13.37
C PRO A 130 7.44 24.85 -14.18
N PHE A 131 8.21 23.98 -13.52
CA PHE A 131 9.19 23.10 -14.18
C PHE A 131 8.83 21.65 -13.96
N ASP A 132 9.20 20.81 -14.92
CA ASP A 132 9.12 19.36 -14.79
C ASP A 132 10.11 18.90 -13.71
N ILE A 133 9.63 18.07 -12.79
CA ILE A 133 10.43 17.53 -11.69
C ILE A 133 10.50 16.02 -11.89
N ARG A 134 11.71 15.49 -12.07
CA ARG A 134 11.95 14.05 -11.99
C ARG A 134 12.03 13.62 -10.53
N LEU A 135 11.37 12.52 -10.22
CA LEU A 135 11.38 11.87 -8.93
C LEU A 135 11.97 10.47 -9.06
N ASP A 136 12.97 10.21 -8.23
CA ASP A 136 13.56 8.89 -8.01
C ASP A 136 13.01 8.34 -6.69
N LEU A 137 12.14 7.34 -6.79
CA LEU A 137 11.32 6.79 -5.72
C LEU A 137 11.95 5.52 -5.16
N GLN A 138 12.14 5.51 -3.84
CA GLN A 138 12.73 4.40 -3.11
C GLN A 138 11.93 4.09 -1.84
N VAL A 139 11.73 2.80 -1.57
CA VAL A 139 11.02 2.31 -0.39
C VAL A 139 12.03 1.79 0.62
N TYR A 140 11.84 2.19 1.87
CA TYR A 140 12.69 1.82 3.00
C TYR A 140 11.84 1.12 4.06
N ASN A 141 12.23 -0.08 4.46
CA ASN A 141 11.62 -0.79 5.58
C ASN A 141 12.13 -0.23 6.90
N GLN A 142 11.23 -0.10 7.87
CA GLN A 142 11.59 0.25 9.24
C GLN A 142 11.68 -1.02 10.08
N GLU A 143 12.90 -1.40 10.46
CA GLU A 143 13.16 -2.51 11.37
C GLU A 143 13.10 -2.04 12.82
N LYS A 144 12.51 -2.86 13.70
CA LYS A 144 12.27 -2.46 15.10
C LYS A 144 13.54 -2.37 15.95
N ASP A 145 14.57 -3.13 15.57
CA ASP A 145 15.82 -3.26 16.33
C ASP A 145 17.00 -2.62 15.57
N ASP A 146 16.71 -1.65 14.69
CA ASP A 146 17.73 -0.95 13.92
C ASP A 146 18.28 0.24 14.70
N GLU A 147 19.50 0.07 15.21
CA GLU A 147 20.24 1.10 15.96
C GLU A 147 21.08 2.02 15.06
N LYS A 148 21.01 1.86 13.74
CA LYS A 148 21.82 2.64 12.81
C LYS A 148 21.30 4.08 12.72
N LEU A 149 22.19 5.05 12.97
CA LEU A 149 21.83 6.49 12.95
C LEU A 149 22.13 7.18 11.62
N VAL A 150 23.15 6.72 10.91
CA VAL A 150 23.65 7.37 9.70
C VAL A 150 24.06 6.36 8.63
N ASP A 151 23.82 6.73 7.38
CA ASP A 151 24.33 6.04 6.20
C ASP A 151 25.52 6.80 5.61
N LEU A 152 26.54 6.04 5.22
CA LEU A 152 27.64 6.50 4.39
C LEU A 152 27.42 5.92 2.98
N LEU A 153 27.06 6.79 2.04
CA LEU A 153 26.83 6.41 0.65
C LEU A 153 28.03 6.84 -0.20
N MET A 154 28.51 5.95 -1.05
CA MET A 154 29.60 6.21 -1.99
C MET A 154 29.07 6.03 -3.41
N PHE A 155 29.22 7.04 -4.24
CA PHE A 155 28.80 7.03 -5.64
C PHE A 155 30.00 7.30 -6.54
N PHE A 156 30.10 6.56 -7.64
CA PHE A 156 31.14 6.76 -8.65
C PHE A 156 30.69 7.72 -9.77
N GLU A 157 29.40 8.08 -9.82
CA GLU A 157 28.82 9.01 -10.78
C GLU A 157 27.60 9.77 -10.18
N ASP A 158 26.69 10.26 -11.02
CA ASP A 158 25.40 10.81 -10.57
C ASP A 158 24.58 9.70 -9.90
N PRO A 159 24.12 9.88 -8.64
CA PRO A 159 23.32 8.86 -7.94
C PRO A 159 21.94 8.61 -8.57
N PHE A 160 21.45 9.51 -9.43
CA PHE A 160 20.11 9.42 -10.02
C PHE A 160 20.15 9.70 -11.53
N PRO A 161 20.82 8.85 -12.33
CA PRO A 161 20.89 9.03 -13.77
C PRO A 161 19.48 8.89 -14.39
N PRO A 162 19.17 9.67 -15.45
CA PRO A 162 17.93 9.48 -16.19
C PRO A 162 17.85 8.07 -16.76
N GLN A 163 16.74 7.38 -16.55
CA GLN A 163 16.44 6.08 -17.14
C GLN A 163 15.63 6.25 -18.43
N ASP A 164 15.86 5.37 -19.40
CA ASP A 164 15.07 5.23 -20.60
C ASP A 164 13.75 4.47 -20.32
N MET A 165 12.91 4.32 -21.36
CA MET A 165 11.60 3.68 -21.24
C MET A 165 11.67 2.19 -20.84
N ASP A 166 12.83 1.55 -21.02
CA ASP A 166 13.08 0.16 -20.67
C ASP A 166 13.75 0.02 -19.28
N GLY A 167 13.95 1.13 -18.57
CA GLY A 167 14.60 1.16 -17.26
C GLY A 167 16.13 1.09 -17.30
N ASN A 168 16.73 1.16 -18.48
CA ASN A 168 18.18 1.23 -18.62
C ASN A 168 18.64 2.68 -18.49
N GLU A 169 19.87 2.90 -18.03
CA GLU A 169 20.45 4.24 -18.03
C GLU A 169 20.45 4.82 -19.44
N ALA A 170 19.89 6.02 -19.60
CA ALA A 170 19.89 6.73 -20.87
C ALA A 170 21.33 7.19 -21.21
N ALA A 171 22.10 6.30 -21.82
CA ALA A 171 23.43 6.49 -22.41
C ALA A 171 24.27 7.66 -21.82
N SER A 172 24.89 7.43 -20.67
CA SER A 172 26.25 7.93 -20.40
C SER A 172 27.24 6.81 -20.72
N SER A 173 28.34 7.13 -21.37
CA SER A 173 29.28 6.13 -21.88
C SER A 173 30.11 5.51 -20.74
N GLY A 174 29.73 4.33 -20.23
CA GLY A 174 30.59 3.58 -19.32
C GLY A 174 29.93 2.43 -18.56
N SER A 175 29.94 1.22 -19.13
CA SER A 175 29.59 -0.05 -18.45
C SER A 175 30.34 -0.24 -17.12
N THR A 176 29.67 -0.55 -16.00
CA THR A 176 29.35 -1.91 -15.46
C THR A 176 29.09 -1.87 -13.93
N SER A 177 28.01 -2.51 -13.49
CA SER A 177 27.74 -3.02 -12.12
C SER A 177 27.39 -1.99 -11.02
N GLU A 178 26.10 -1.88 -10.72
CA GLU A 178 25.57 -1.34 -9.47
C GLU A 178 26.14 -2.12 -8.27
N SER A 179 26.74 -1.41 -7.33
CA SER A 179 27.05 -1.93 -5.99
C SER A 179 26.94 -0.79 -5.00
N GLU A 180 25.76 -0.63 -4.41
CA GLU A 180 25.61 0.08 -3.14
C GLU A 180 26.35 -0.73 -2.06
N ILE A 181 27.61 -0.40 -1.80
CA ILE A 181 28.35 -0.99 -0.69
C ILE A 181 28.01 -0.20 0.57
N VAL A 182 27.01 -0.66 1.32
CA VAL A 182 26.73 -0.18 2.67
C VAL A 182 27.81 -0.74 3.60
N LEU A 183 28.81 0.07 3.93
CA LEU A 183 29.85 -0.31 4.88
C LEU A 183 29.28 -0.31 6.31
N ASN A 184 29.07 -1.50 6.86
CA ASN A 184 28.69 -1.68 8.26
C ASN A 184 29.93 -1.42 9.15
N THR A 185 29.99 -0.27 9.81
CA THR A 185 31.18 0.15 10.54
C THR A 185 31.16 -0.43 11.96
N GLN A 186 31.63 -1.66 12.14
CA GLN A 186 32.00 -2.14 13.48
C GLN A 186 33.40 -1.62 13.84
N ALA A 187 33.40 -0.70 14.80
CA ALA A 187 34.52 -0.26 15.65
C ALA A 187 35.92 -0.15 14.99
N CYS A 188 36.18 0.98 14.31
CA CYS A 188 37.54 1.48 14.15
C CYS A 188 37.85 2.46 15.29
N ALA A 189 38.63 2.01 16.26
CA ALA A 189 39.21 2.85 17.30
C ALA A 189 40.20 3.85 16.67
N PHE A 190 39.75 5.06 16.36
CA PHE A 190 40.63 6.16 15.99
C PHE A 190 41.13 6.89 17.23
N SER A 191 42.44 6.85 17.39
CA SER A 191 43.24 7.63 18.33
C SER A 191 42.90 9.13 18.29
N LYS A 192 42.88 9.73 19.47
CA LYS A 192 42.72 11.17 19.74
C LYS A 192 43.65 12.03 18.89
N GLU A 193 43.06 12.99 18.17
CA GLU A 193 43.34 14.43 18.22
C GLU A 193 42.90 15.07 16.89
N PHE A 194 41.72 15.72 16.87
CA PHE A 194 41.46 16.75 15.87
C PHE A 194 40.88 17.97 16.56
N ARG A 195 41.75 18.97 16.69
CA ARG A 195 41.45 20.26 17.31
C ARG A 195 40.48 21.03 16.43
N SER A 196 39.42 21.52 17.08
CA SER A 196 38.48 22.50 16.56
C SER A 196 39.20 23.73 15.99
N SER A 197 38.95 24.02 14.71
CA SER A 197 39.13 25.37 14.15
C SER A 197 38.03 25.67 13.14
N PHE A 198 36.94 26.21 13.70
CA PHE A 198 36.20 27.39 13.24
C PHE A 198 36.12 27.68 11.73
N TRP A 199 34.87 27.65 11.25
CA TRP A 199 34.33 28.22 10.02
C TRP A 199 35.10 29.42 9.46
N ARG A 200 35.73 29.22 8.31
CA ARG A 200 35.97 30.28 7.33
C ARG A 200 35.53 29.74 5.97
N ALA A 201 34.28 30.01 5.63
CA ALA A 201 33.74 29.79 4.29
C ALA A 201 34.56 30.63 3.31
N THR A 202 35.53 29.99 2.68
CA THR A 202 36.29 30.56 1.57
C THR A 202 35.41 30.35 0.35
N LEU A 203 35.06 31.44 -0.34
CA LEU A 203 34.47 31.40 -1.68
C LEU A 203 35.41 30.62 -2.61
N SER A 204 35.26 29.31 -2.70
CA SER A 204 35.96 28.52 -3.71
C SER A 204 35.08 28.40 -4.94
N GLN A 205 35.56 28.97 -6.04
CA GLN A 205 35.24 28.52 -7.39
C GLN A 205 35.14 26.99 -7.40
N GLU A 206 34.00 26.44 -7.84
CA GLU A 206 33.85 24.99 -7.99
C GLU A 206 34.88 24.47 -9.01
N PRO A 207 35.58 23.36 -8.71
CA PRO A 207 36.55 22.79 -9.62
C PRO A 207 35.83 22.27 -10.87
N THR A 208 36.38 22.59 -12.03
CA THR A 208 35.99 22.12 -13.37
C THR A 208 36.40 20.65 -13.61
N GLY A 209 36.42 19.83 -12.56
CA GLY A 209 36.77 18.41 -12.61
C GLY A 209 35.52 17.55 -12.46
N GLU A 210 35.40 16.52 -13.30
CA GLU A 210 34.40 15.46 -13.14
C GLU A 210 34.57 14.83 -11.75
N LYS A 211 33.50 14.86 -10.93
CA LYS A 211 33.48 14.18 -9.63
C LYS A 211 33.45 12.67 -9.90
N VAL A 212 34.62 12.05 -9.91
CA VAL A 212 34.80 10.59 -10.14
C VAL A 212 34.29 9.76 -8.95
N VAL A 213 34.31 10.33 -7.74
CA VAL A 213 33.74 9.67 -6.55
C VAL A 213 33.12 10.74 -5.66
N SER A 214 31.89 10.53 -5.22
CA SER A 214 31.23 11.34 -4.20
C SER A 214 30.87 10.47 -3.00
N VAL A 215 31.03 11.04 -1.81
CA VAL A 215 30.72 10.39 -0.53
C VAL A 215 29.74 11.27 0.22
N LEU A 216 28.62 10.70 0.64
CA LEU A 216 27.54 11.38 1.33
C LEU A 216 27.27 10.72 2.67
N VAL A 217 27.21 11.53 3.74
CA VAL A 217 26.72 11.10 5.04
C VAL A 217 25.31 11.63 5.22
N ARG A 218 24.35 10.76 5.52
CA ARG A 218 22.95 11.15 5.76
C ARG A 218 22.35 10.43 6.97
N PRO A 219 21.24 10.94 7.56
CA PRO A 219 20.47 10.18 8.52
C PRO A 219 20.01 8.85 7.91
N HIS A 220 20.03 7.79 8.72
CA HIS A 220 19.51 6.50 8.32
C HIS A 220 17.98 6.54 8.27
N GLU A 221 17.41 6.09 7.15
CA GLU A 221 15.96 6.15 6.89
C GLU A 221 15.29 4.76 6.93
N GLY A 222 16.09 3.72 7.20
CA GLY A 222 15.72 2.32 7.13
C GLY A 222 16.48 1.58 6.02
N VAL A 223 16.10 0.33 5.79
CA VAL A 223 16.76 -0.55 4.81
C VAL A 223 16.01 -0.49 3.48
N PRO A 224 16.67 -0.17 2.35
CA PRO A 224 16.05 -0.22 1.02
C PRO A 224 15.44 -1.60 0.75
N ALA A 225 14.18 -1.64 0.31
CA ALA A 225 13.49 -2.91 0.09
C ALA A 225 12.35 -2.81 -0.93
N ASP A 226 12.06 -3.95 -1.57
CA ASP A 226 10.93 -4.16 -2.49
C ASP A 226 9.80 -5.00 -1.92
N SER A 227 9.93 -5.36 -0.65
CA SER A 227 8.96 -6.17 0.08
C SER A 227 8.98 -5.76 1.55
N PRO A 228 7.81 -5.64 2.21
CA PRO A 228 6.48 -5.95 1.69
C PRO A 228 5.90 -4.85 0.81
N TYR A 229 6.50 -3.65 0.79
CA TYR A 229 6.07 -2.54 -0.06
C TYR A 229 6.94 -2.38 -1.30
N SER A 230 6.33 -1.99 -2.41
CA SER A 230 7.05 -1.60 -3.63
C SER A 230 6.33 -0.47 -4.34
N VAL A 231 7.06 0.26 -5.17
CA VAL A 231 6.53 1.39 -5.96
C VAL A 231 6.87 1.21 -7.43
N SER A 232 5.91 1.55 -8.30
CA SER A 232 6.07 1.50 -9.75
C SER A 232 5.41 2.71 -10.43
N PRO A 233 6.09 3.39 -11.37
CA PRO A 233 7.51 3.23 -11.68
C PRO A 233 8.40 3.76 -10.55
N ARG A 234 9.68 3.37 -10.53
CA ARG A 234 10.68 3.91 -9.58
C ARG A 234 11.21 5.28 -9.99
N GLN A 235 11.20 5.60 -11.27
CA GLN A 235 11.56 6.93 -11.76
C GLN A 235 10.39 7.51 -12.55
N ILE A 236 10.04 8.77 -12.29
CA ILE A 236 8.92 9.42 -12.98
C ILE A 236 9.14 10.92 -13.10
N VAL A 237 8.76 11.49 -14.24
CA VAL A 237 8.70 12.95 -14.44
C VAL A 237 7.28 13.43 -14.12
N VAL A 238 7.17 14.38 -13.20
CA VAL A 238 5.92 15.07 -12.89
C VAL A 238 5.94 16.43 -13.59
N PRO A 239 5.08 16.65 -14.61
CA PRO A 239 5.14 17.84 -15.43
C PRO A 239 4.81 19.11 -14.63
N GLY A 240 5.46 20.22 -14.97
CA GLY A 240 5.20 21.53 -14.37
C GLY A 240 3.73 21.93 -14.50
N GLY A 241 3.09 22.29 -13.39
CA GLY A 241 1.66 22.62 -13.32
C GLY A 241 0.72 21.43 -13.50
N GLY A 242 1.26 20.21 -13.58
CA GLY A 242 0.50 18.99 -13.86
C GLY A 242 0.63 17.93 -12.75
N SER A 243 0.36 16.68 -13.14
CA SER A 243 0.36 15.55 -12.23
C SER A 243 0.72 14.24 -12.94
N SER A 244 1.28 13.29 -12.20
CA SER A 244 1.57 11.94 -12.68
C SER A 244 1.11 10.89 -11.66
N ASP A 245 0.71 9.71 -12.12
CA ASP A 245 0.27 8.62 -11.26
C ASP A 245 1.42 7.65 -10.95
N VAL A 246 1.48 7.17 -9.71
CA VAL A 246 2.35 6.07 -9.27
C VAL A 246 1.52 5.00 -8.56
N TYR A 247 1.98 3.76 -8.62
CA TYR A 247 1.33 2.61 -8.00
C TYR A 247 2.20 2.11 -6.86
N ILE A 248 1.62 2.03 -5.67
CA ILE A 248 2.26 1.48 -4.49
C ILE A 248 1.60 0.15 -4.18
N SER A 249 2.39 -0.92 -4.09
CA SER A 249 1.92 -2.26 -3.72
C SER A 249 2.25 -2.59 -2.28
N LEU A 250 1.39 -3.39 -1.65
CA LEU A 250 1.68 -4.17 -0.46
C LEU A 250 1.53 -5.65 -0.80
N THR A 251 2.60 -6.42 -0.66
CA THR A 251 2.63 -7.88 -0.78
C THR A 251 2.58 -8.50 0.61
N PRO A 252 1.44 -9.09 1.03
CA PRO A 252 1.29 -9.68 2.36
C PRO A 252 2.24 -10.87 2.58
N SER A 253 3.13 -10.76 3.55
CA SER A 253 3.97 -11.89 3.98
C SER A 253 3.16 -12.93 4.78
N ILE A 254 3.71 -14.14 4.86
CA ILE A 254 3.16 -15.21 5.70
C ILE A 254 3.52 -14.90 7.16
N LEU A 255 2.49 -14.82 7.99
CA LEU A 255 2.56 -14.50 9.40
C LEU A 255 2.93 -15.79 10.16
N PRO A 256 3.85 -15.74 11.13
CA PRO A 256 4.10 -16.89 12.01
C PRO A 256 2.83 -17.24 12.78
N GLU A 257 2.57 -18.53 13.00
CA GLU A 257 1.34 -19.02 13.68
C GLU A 257 1.11 -18.38 15.07
N THR A 258 2.19 -17.99 15.75
CA THR A 258 2.14 -17.37 17.08
C THR A 258 1.74 -15.90 17.07
N ALA A 259 1.85 -15.22 15.92
CA ALA A 259 1.55 -13.81 15.80
C ALA A 259 0.08 -13.59 15.42
N THR A 260 -0.62 -12.77 16.20
CA THR A 260 -2.03 -12.43 15.91
C THR A 260 -2.17 -11.35 14.85
N GLU A 261 -1.19 -10.46 14.77
CA GLU A 261 -1.12 -9.33 13.85
C GLU A 261 0.32 -8.94 13.58
N LEU A 262 0.63 -8.59 12.33
CA LEU A 262 1.89 -7.94 11.95
C LEU A 262 1.61 -6.56 11.36
N ARG A 263 2.22 -5.54 11.98
CA ARG A 263 2.24 -4.18 11.43
C ARG A 263 3.37 -4.08 10.41
N CYS A 264 3.04 -3.70 9.19
CA CYS A 264 3.98 -3.43 8.12
C CYS A 264 4.11 -1.90 8.00
N GLU A 265 5.31 -1.38 8.27
CA GLU A 265 5.63 0.05 8.15
C GLU A 265 6.80 0.22 7.19
N ALA A 266 6.68 1.20 6.31
CA ALA A 266 7.74 1.59 5.40
C ALA A 266 7.71 3.10 5.15
N LEU A 267 8.83 3.63 4.68
CA LEU A 267 8.99 5.00 4.25
C LEU A 267 9.28 5.02 2.75
N LEU A 268 8.41 5.66 1.99
CA LEU A 268 8.65 5.97 0.58
C LEU A 268 9.27 7.36 0.48
N LEU A 269 10.46 7.43 -0.08
CA LEU A 269 11.21 8.65 -0.36
C LEU A 269 11.22 8.94 -1.85
N GLY A 270 11.07 10.21 -2.22
CA GLY A 270 11.26 10.69 -3.60
C GLY A 270 12.33 11.77 -3.67
N PHE A 271 13.44 11.45 -4.33
CA PHE A 271 14.55 12.37 -4.56
C PHE A 271 14.30 13.17 -5.83
N MET A 272 14.46 14.49 -5.74
CA MET A 272 14.06 15.40 -6.81
C MET A 272 15.24 15.82 -7.66
N SER A 273 15.03 15.78 -8.98
CA SER A 273 15.97 16.26 -9.98
C SER A 273 15.23 17.11 -11.03
N LEU A 274 15.90 18.10 -11.58
CA LEU A 274 15.43 18.99 -12.65
C LEU A 274 16.29 18.73 -13.88
N ASP A 275 15.73 18.18 -14.94
CA ASP A 275 16.54 17.87 -16.12
C ASP A 275 16.97 19.12 -16.91
N ASP A 276 16.13 20.15 -16.91
CA ASP A 276 16.47 21.44 -17.51
C ASP A 276 17.57 22.16 -16.70
N LYS A 277 18.71 22.39 -17.35
CA LYS A 277 19.86 23.12 -16.78
C LYS A 277 19.50 24.56 -16.38
N LEU A 278 18.60 25.21 -17.13
CA LEU A 278 18.14 26.57 -16.82
C LEU A 278 17.21 26.58 -15.60
N ALA A 279 16.46 25.50 -15.38
CA ALA A 279 15.69 25.30 -14.17
C ALA A 279 16.59 25.00 -12.96
N ARG A 280 17.73 24.32 -13.13
CA ARG A 280 18.68 24.03 -12.03
C ARG A 280 19.39 25.28 -11.51
N ARG A 281 19.99 26.06 -12.41
CA ARG A 281 20.89 27.16 -12.02
C ARG A 281 20.77 28.34 -12.98
N VAL A 282 20.65 29.52 -12.39
CA VAL A 282 20.85 30.81 -13.08
C VAL A 282 22.03 31.50 -12.41
N PRO A 283 23.14 31.76 -13.13
CA PRO A 283 24.35 32.33 -12.55
C PRO A 283 24.08 33.58 -11.70
N ASN A 284 24.62 33.61 -10.49
CA ASN A 284 24.48 34.71 -9.52
C ASN A 284 23.03 35.05 -9.11
N LYS A 285 22.07 34.18 -9.40
CA LYS A 285 20.65 34.41 -9.12
C LYS A 285 19.98 33.25 -8.40
N VAL A 286 20.13 32.04 -8.94
CA VAL A 286 19.40 30.87 -8.42
C VAL A 286 20.27 29.63 -8.49
N ASN A 287 20.28 28.86 -7.42
CA ASN A 287 20.87 27.54 -7.36
C ASN A 287 19.88 26.56 -6.70
N ARG A 288 19.49 25.50 -7.41
CA ARG A 288 18.59 24.46 -6.90
C ARG A 288 19.35 23.17 -6.70
N THR A 289 19.42 22.71 -5.45
CA THR A 289 20.02 21.42 -5.12
C THR A 289 19.23 20.26 -5.74
N GLN A 290 19.90 19.12 -5.95
CA GLN A 290 19.39 17.97 -6.69
C GLN A 290 19.59 16.69 -5.86
N GLY A 291 18.84 15.64 -6.16
CA GLY A 291 19.02 14.31 -5.56
C GLY A 291 18.96 14.35 -4.04
N TYR A 292 19.99 13.83 -3.38
CA TYR A 292 20.08 13.78 -1.92
C TYR A 292 20.25 15.15 -1.23
N GLU A 293 20.71 16.18 -1.96
CA GLU A 293 20.84 17.54 -1.42
C GLU A 293 19.55 18.36 -1.59
N ALA A 294 18.59 17.86 -2.38
CA ALA A 294 17.28 18.46 -2.53
C ALA A 294 16.36 18.07 -1.36
N PRO A 295 15.35 18.89 -1.04
CA PRO A 295 14.26 18.46 -0.17
C PRO A 295 13.64 17.15 -0.71
N THR A 296 13.34 16.21 0.17
CA THR A 296 12.84 14.89 -0.24
C THR A 296 11.32 14.81 -0.08
N LEU A 297 10.63 14.20 -1.04
CA LEU A 297 9.26 13.75 -0.84
C LEU A 297 9.26 12.63 0.20
N ARG A 298 8.49 12.74 1.28
CA ARG A 298 8.45 11.74 2.35
C ARG A 298 7.03 11.23 2.56
N VAL A 299 6.85 9.92 2.49
CA VAL A 299 5.53 9.28 2.61
C VAL A 299 5.61 8.06 3.51
N THR A 300 4.92 8.09 4.65
CA THR A 300 4.77 6.92 5.51
C THR A 300 3.74 5.96 4.91
N LEU A 301 4.08 4.68 4.85
CA LEU A 301 3.21 3.59 4.41
C LEU A 301 2.89 2.71 5.61
N GLU A 302 1.61 2.37 5.78
CA GLU A 302 1.15 1.53 6.89
C GLU A 302 0.09 0.53 6.44
N GLY A 303 0.24 -0.71 6.92
CA GLY A 303 -0.67 -1.82 6.70
C GLY A 303 -0.56 -2.84 7.83
N PHE A 304 -1.58 -3.70 7.93
CA PHE A 304 -1.65 -4.72 8.97
C PHE A 304 -1.99 -6.06 8.34
N LEU A 305 -1.30 -7.12 8.77
CA LEU A 305 -1.57 -8.49 8.34
C LEU A 305 -2.17 -9.28 9.50
N ARG A 306 -3.19 -10.07 9.23
CA ARG A 306 -3.81 -10.99 10.20
C ARG A 306 -4.09 -12.35 9.58
N HIS A 307 -4.14 -13.38 10.41
CA HIS A 307 -4.63 -14.69 9.99
C HIS A 307 -6.12 -14.62 9.58
N PRO A 308 -6.52 -15.34 8.53
CA PRO A 308 -7.94 -15.49 8.22
C PRO A 308 -8.55 -16.44 9.26
N LEU A 309 -9.55 -15.96 9.99
CA LEU A 309 -10.22 -16.74 11.03
C LEU A 309 -11.70 -16.44 11.05
N LEU A 310 -12.52 -17.47 10.92
CA LEU A 310 -13.97 -17.40 11.07
C LEU A 310 -14.38 -17.91 12.44
N LYS A 311 -15.25 -17.18 13.13
CA LYS A 311 -15.91 -17.70 14.32
C LYS A 311 -17.07 -18.58 13.88
N VAL A 312 -17.11 -19.82 14.36
CA VAL A 312 -18.20 -20.77 14.12
C VAL A 312 -19.11 -20.79 15.34
N GLU A 313 -20.39 -20.47 15.15
CA GLU A 313 -21.43 -20.62 16.17
C GLU A 313 -22.38 -21.76 15.77
N MET A 314 -22.56 -22.71 16.68
CA MET A 314 -23.44 -23.87 16.52
C MET A 314 -24.49 -23.88 17.63
N GLY A 315 -25.63 -24.55 17.41
CA GLY A 315 -26.69 -24.65 18.42
C GLY A 315 -26.33 -25.53 19.63
N HIS A 316 -25.27 -26.33 19.53
CA HIS A 316 -24.81 -27.23 20.58
C HIS A 316 -23.28 -27.17 20.74
N ASP A 317 -22.82 -27.24 21.99
CA ASP A 317 -21.39 -27.14 22.34
C ASP A 317 -20.55 -28.35 21.89
N LYS A 318 -21.19 -29.47 21.55
CA LYS A 318 -20.53 -30.73 21.17
C LYS A 318 -20.37 -30.93 19.65
N GLY A 319 -20.56 -29.87 18.86
CA GLY A 319 -20.56 -29.94 17.40
C GLY A 319 -21.95 -30.23 16.80
N MET A 320 -22.01 -30.40 15.49
CA MET A 320 -23.24 -30.81 14.80
C MET A 320 -23.43 -32.32 14.89
N VAL A 321 -24.60 -32.75 15.35
CA VAL A 321 -24.93 -34.18 15.48
C VAL A 321 -26.23 -34.47 14.77
N PHE A 322 -26.19 -35.33 13.76
CA PHE A 322 -27.35 -35.77 12.98
C PHE A 322 -27.82 -37.14 13.48
N TYR A 323 -29.12 -37.29 13.71
CA TYR A 323 -29.74 -38.56 14.06
C TYR A 323 -30.77 -38.93 13.00
N LEU A 324 -30.56 -40.06 12.35
CA LEU A 324 -31.42 -40.62 11.32
C LEU A 324 -31.55 -42.13 11.52
N MET A 325 -32.66 -42.67 11.06
CA MET A 325 -32.96 -44.10 11.10
C MET A 325 -32.97 -44.66 9.68
N ALA A 326 -32.58 -45.92 9.50
CA ALA A 326 -32.68 -46.57 8.19
C ALA A 326 -34.14 -46.60 7.65
N SER A 327 -35.12 -46.56 8.55
CA SER A 327 -36.55 -46.43 8.21
C SER A 327 -36.88 -45.13 7.47
N ASP A 328 -36.04 -44.11 7.56
CA ASP A 328 -36.28 -42.81 6.92
C ASP A 328 -36.13 -42.89 5.39
N LEU A 329 -35.59 -44.00 4.88
CA LEU A 329 -35.57 -44.32 3.45
C LEU A 329 -36.89 -44.94 2.96
N LEU A 330 -37.83 -45.28 3.85
CA LEU A 330 -39.14 -45.83 3.46
C LEU A 330 -40.11 -44.66 3.24
N PRO A 331 -40.73 -44.53 2.05
CA PRO A 331 -41.72 -43.48 1.85
C PRO A 331 -42.99 -43.76 2.64
N ALA A 332 -43.67 -42.69 3.06
CA ALA A 332 -44.97 -42.78 3.75
C ALA A 332 -46.06 -43.49 2.92
N LYS A 333 -45.89 -43.57 1.60
CA LYS A 333 -46.76 -44.32 0.69
C LYS A 333 -46.00 -45.54 0.14
N PRO A 334 -46.39 -46.78 0.48
CA PRO A 334 -45.62 -47.98 0.15
C PRO A 334 -45.52 -48.30 -1.35
N HIS A 335 -46.32 -47.65 -2.20
CA HIS A 335 -46.33 -47.89 -3.66
C HIS A 335 -45.17 -47.20 -4.41
N LEU A 336 -44.39 -46.32 -3.75
CA LEU A 336 -43.33 -45.54 -4.39
C LEU A 336 -41.93 -46.21 -4.37
N GLY A 337 -41.79 -47.42 -3.83
CA GLY A 337 -40.48 -48.08 -3.68
C GLY A 337 -39.62 -47.45 -2.58
N VAL A 338 -38.38 -47.89 -2.39
CA VAL A 338 -37.47 -47.33 -1.37
C VAL A 338 -36.85 -46.02 -1.90
N LEU A 339 -36.76 -44.99 -1.05
CA LEU A 339 -36.13 -43.72 -1.40
C LEU A 339 -34.63 -43.93 -1.66
N SER A 340 -34.09 -43.21 -2.63
CA SER A 340 -32.65 -43.25 -2.93
C SER A 340 -31.81 -42.52 -1.88
N ASP A 341 -32.38 -41.49 -1.25
CA ASP A 341 -31.72 -40.64 -0.26
C ASP A 341 -32.74 -40.05 0.73
N SER A 342 -32.34 -39.90 1.98
CA SER A 342 -33.05 -39.19 3.04
C SER A 342 -32.11 -38.21 3.72
N VAL A 343 -32.47 -36.93 3.75
CA VAL A 343 -31.57 -35.84 4.09
C VAL A 343 -32.00 -35.14 5.37
N MET A 344 -31.13 -35.13 6.38
CA MET A 344 -31.29 -34.25 7.55
C MET A 344 -30.38 -33.04 7.41
N THR A 345 -30.92 -31.85 7.64
CA THR A 345 -30.17 -30.59 7.49
C THR A 345 -30.15 -29.82 8.80
N GLN A 346 -28.97 -29.37 9.20
CA GLN A 346 -28.75 -28.46 10.33
C GLN A 346 -28.03 -27.21 9.84
N SER A 347 -28.01 -26.16 10.66
CA SER A 347 -27.37 -24.90 10.30
C SER A 347 -26.33 -24.49 11.33
N LEU A 348 -25.18 -23.99 10.85
CA LEU A 348 -24.24 -23.22 11.66
C LEU A 348 -24.18 -21.80 11.15
N LYS A 349 -23.64 -20.93 12.00
CA LYS A 349 -23.37 -19.53 11.66
C LYS A 349 -21.86 -19.31 11.61
N LEU A 350 -21.38 -18.82 10.48
CA LEU A 350 -20.01 -18.33 10.33
C LEU A 350 -20.01 -16.82 10.53
N ILE A 351 -19.04 -16.30 11.28
CA ILE A 351 -18.92 -14.87 11.58
C ILE A 351 -17.50 -14.41 11.28
N ASN A 352 -17.36 -13.35 10.48
CA ASN A 352 -16.09 -12.70 10.27
C ASN A 352 -15.86 -11.65 11.36
N CYS A 353 -15.10 -12.02 12.39
CA CYS A 353 -14.69 -11.09 13.45
C CYS A 353 -13.43 -10.28 13.10
N THR A 354 -12.83 -10.51 11.92
CA THR A 354 -11.61 -9.82 11.48
C THR A 354 -11.93 -8.45 10.87
N LYS A 355 -10.88 -7.65 10.63
CA LYS A 355 -10.98 -6.34 9.96
C LYS A 355 -10.80 -6.43 8.44
N ALA A 356 -10.60 -7.63 7.89
CA ALA A 356 -10.41 -7.89 6.47
C ALA A 356 -11.57 -8.72 5.90
N ALA A 357 -11.85 -8.58 4.59
CA ALA A 357 -12.77 -9.50 3.92
C ALA A 357 -12.11 -10.88 3.80
N LEU A 358 -12.88 -11.94 4.09
CA LEU A 358 -12.40 -13.31 4.04
C LEU A 358 -13.03 -14.04 2.87
N TYR A 359 -12.17 -14.60 2.02
CA TYR A 359 -12.55 -15.46 0.90
C TYR A 359 -12.22 -16.90 1.31
N PHE A 360 -13.19 -17.80 1.20
CA PHE A 360 -13.03 -19.18 1.66
C PHE A 360 -13.96 -20.15 0.95
N ARG A 361 -13.67 -21.43 1.06
CA ARG A 361 -14.54 -22.53 0.65
C ARG A 361 -14.74 -23.51 1.80
N LEU A 362 -15.85 -24.21 1.75
CA LEU A 362 -16.25 -25.20 2.76
C LEU A 362 -16.12 -26.59 2.15
N LEU A 363 -15.32 -27.44 2.80
CA LEU A 363 -14.98 -28.76 2.32
C LEU A 363 -15.59 -29.83 3.24
N LEU A 364 -16.51 -30.60 2.67
CA LEU A 364 -17.05 -31.85 3.21
C LEU A 364 -17.11 -32.89 2.09
N SER A 365 -17.19 -34.16 2.46
CA SER A 365 -17.39 -35.27 1.54
C SER A 365 -18.62 -36.06 1.95
N MET A 366 -19.21 -36.79 0.99
CA MET A 366 -20.29 -37.73 1.30
C MET A 366 -19.88 -38.64 2.48
N PRO A 367 -20.77 -38.86 3.47
CA PRO A 367 -22.22 -38.60 3.43
C PRO A 367 -22.66 -37.18 3.84
N PHE A 368 -21.73 -36.27 4.09
CA PHE A 368 -22.04 -34.88 4.43
C PHE A 368 -21.96 -33.97 3.19
N SER A 369 -22.84 -32.98 3.13
CA SER A 369 -22.79 -31.93 2.11
C SER A 369 -23.04 -30.55 2.72
N VAL A 370 -22.60 -29.52 2.02
CA VAL A 370 -22.79 -28.13 2.42
C VAL A 370 -23.62 -27.41 1.36
N SER A 371 -24.62 -26.66 1.80
CA SER A 371 -25.31 -25.67 0.98
C SER A 371 -25.29 -24.31 1.68
N SER A 372 -24.91 -23.27 0.95
CA SER A 372 -24.96 -21.90 1.45
C SER A 372 -26.23 -21.21 0.97
N THR A 373 -26.99 -20.61 1.90
CA THR A 373 -28.10 -19.72 1.55
C THR A 373 -27.55 -18.30 1.53
N ASP A 374 -27.21 -17.81 0.34
CA ASP A 374 -26.58 -16.52 0.12
C ASP A 374 -27.43 -15.34 0.64
N PRO A 375 -26.92 -14.45 1.51
CA PRO A 375 -27.53 -13.16 1.77
C PRO A 375 -27.15 -12.17 0.65
N GLN A 376 -27.93 -12.21 -0.44
CA GLN A 376 -27.94 -11.29 -1.61
C GLN A 376 -27.15 -11.72 -2.86
N LYS A 377 -27.77 -12.58 -3.70
CA LYS A 377 -28.12 -12.36 -5.13
C LYS A 377 -28.33 -13.70 -5.87
N SER A 378 -29.46 -14.35 -5.62
CA SER A 378 -30.04 -15.26 -6.63
C SER A 378 -30.85 -14.43 -7.61
N THR A 379 -30.19 -13.77 -8.57
CA THR A 379 -30.90 -13.21 -9.73
C THR A 379 -30.95 -14.30 -10.79
N THR A 380 -32.09 -14.96 -10.88
CA THR A 380 -32.49 -15.82 -11.99
C THR A 380 -32.31 -15.06 -13.30
N THR A 381 -31.27 -15.41 -14.06
CA THR A 381 -31.23 -15.18 -15.50
C THR A 381 -31.10 -16.55 -16.18
N SER A 382 -32.16 -16.87 -16.90
CA SER A 382 -32.31 -18.06 -17.73
C SER A 382 -31.22 -18.12 -18.80
N HIS A 383 -30.73 -19.35 -19.02
CA HIS A 383 -29.90 -19.80 -20.15
C HIS A 383 -28.40 -19.52 -20.07
N SER A 384 -27.67 -20.46 -19.48
CA SER A 384 -26.54 -21.08 -20.18
C SER A 384 -26.29 -22.48 -19.64
N LYS A 385 -26.50 -23.50 -20.50
CA LYS A 385 -25.90 -24.81 -20.31
C LYS A 385 -24.43 -24.65 -20.66
N LYS A 386 -23.54 -24.65 -19.67
CA LYS A 386 -22.09 -24.77 -19.89
C LYS A 386 -21.46 -25.55 -18.74
N GLU A 387 -21.11 -26.78 -19.10
CA GLU A 387 -20.01 -27.60 -18.56
C GLU A 387 -19.76 -27.53 -17.05
N GLU A 388 -20.28 -28.54 -16.37
CA GLU A 388 -19.86 -28.99 -15.04
C GLU A 388 -18.36 -29.32 -15.03
N ARG A 389 -17.53 -28.31 -14.80
CA ARG A 389 -16.26 -28.50 -14.08
C ARG A 389 -16.49 -28.00 -12.67
N GLU A 390 -16.12 -28.83 -11.70
CA GLU A 390 -16.22 -28.71 -10.24
C GLU A 390 -15.67 -27.38 -9.67
N HIS A 391 -16.29 -26.25 -10.00
CA HIS A 391 -16.03 -24.98 -9.33
C HIS A 391 -16.77 -25.01 -7.99
N GLN A 392 -16.11 -25.56 -6.97
CA GLN A 392 -16.53 -25.41 -5.58
C GLN A 392 -16.76 -23.92 -5.30
N GLN A 393 -17.98 -23.56 -4.92
CA GLN A 393 -18.44 -22.19 -4.79
C GLN A 393 -17.61 -21.45 -3.73
N GLN A 394 -16.81 -20.46 -4.15
CA GLN A 394 -16.03 -19.62 -3.23
C GLN A 394 -16.96 -18.61 -2.55
N HIS A 395 -16.91 -18.55 -1.22
CA HIS A 395 -17.70 -17.63 -0.39
C HIS A 395 -16.87 -16.41 0.03
N VAL A 396 -17.56 -15.28 0.25
CA VAL A 396 -16.96 -14.03 0.74
C VAL A 396 -17.74 -13.56 1.96
N LEU A 397 -17.02 -13.24 3.04
CA LEU A 397 -17.62 -12.64 4.24
C LEU A 397 -16.88 -11.35 4.60
N PHE A 398 -17.56 -10.22 4.53
CA PHE A 398 -16.97 -8.93 4.89
C PHE A 398 -16.84 -8.77 6.41
N PRO A 399 -16.00 -7.84 6.90
CA PRO A 399 -15.84 -7.59 8.34
C PRO A 399 -17.18 -7.43 9.05
N GLN A 400 -17.32 -8.09 10.21
CA GLN A 400 -18.52 -8.06 11.07
C GLN A 400 -19.79 -8.66 10.44
N GLN A 401 -19.70 -9.26 9.24
CA GLN A 401 -20.82 -10.00 8.67
C GLN A 401 -20.86 -11.44 9.18
N ASN A 402 -22.03 -12.05 9.02
CA ASN A 402 -22.26 -13.44 9.32
C ASN A 402 -23.02 -14.12 8.17
N MET A 403 -22.82 -15.43 8.04
CA MET A 403 -23.44 -16.28 7.03
C MET A 403 -24.02 -17.51 7.71
N LEU A 404 -25.25 -17.87 7.36
CA LEU A 404 -25.85 -19.13 7.79
C LEU A 404 -25.52 -20.21 6.76
N VAL A 405 -24.88 -21.27 7.21
CA VAL A 405 -24.47 -22.41 6.38
C VAL A 405 -25.32 -23.60 6.77
N LYS A 406 -25.92 -24.26 5.78
CA LYS A 406 -26.66 -25.50 5.97
C LYS A 406 -25.73 -26.68 5.70
N VAL A 407 -25.59 -27.53 6.69
CA VAL A 407 -24.87 -28.80 6.57
C VAL A 407 -25.91 -29.91 6.57
N SER A 408 -25.82 -30.77 5.59
CA SER A 408 -26.76 -31.86 5.37
C SER A 408 -26.04 -33.19 5.50
N PHE A 409 -26.70 -34.16 6.13
CA PHE A 409 -26.29 -35.55 6.14
C PHE A 409 -27.26 -36.35 5.29
N HIS A 410 -26.70 -37.08 4.32
CA HIS A 410 -27.42 -37.87 3.34
C HIS A 410 -27.41 -39.33 3.77
N THR A 411 -28.59 -39.89 4.02
CA THR A 411 -28.74 -41.32 4.29
C THR A 411 -29.09 -42.01 2.99
N THR A 412 -28.16 -42.75 2.41
CA THR A 412 -28.37 -43.52 1.18
C THR A 412 -28.34 -45.02 1.45
N LEU A 413 -28.88 -45.81 0.53
CA LEU A 413 -28.83 -47.28 0.60
C LEU A 413 -27.39 -47.82 0.62
N GLU A 414 -26.45 -47.12 -0.01
CA GLU A 414 -25.04 -47.49 -0.01
C GLU A 414 -24.44 -47.44 1.39
N LEU A 415 -24.82 -46.45 2.21
CA LEU A 415 -24.37 -46.33 3.60
C LEU A 415 -24.81 -47.51 4.47
N LEU A 416 -25.97 -48.09 4.18
CA LEU A 416 -26.45 -49.26 4.91
C LEU A 416 -25.60 -50.51 4.64
N ARG A 417 -24.95 -50.60 3.48
CA ARG A 417 -24.08 -51.76 3.14
C ARG A 417 -22.86 -51.85 4.05
N TYR A 418 -22.42 -50.73 4.61
CA TYR A 418 -21.28 -50.68 5.53
C TYR A 418 -21.52 -51.45 6.83
N GLN A 419 -22.77 -51.77 7.19
CA GLN A 419 -23.09 -52.61 8.36
C GLN A 419 -22.57 -54.05 8.27
N HIS A 420 -22.21 -54.50 7.06
CA HIS A 420 -21.72 -55.85 6.78
C HIS A 420 -20.23 -55.91 6.46
N LEU A 421 -19.56 -54.76 6.41
CA LEU A 421 -18.12 -54.70 6.13
C LEU A 421 -17.33 -54.93 7.43
N PRO A 422 -16.22 -55.68 7.38
CA PRO A 422 -15.31 -55.81 8.51
C PRO A 422 -14.59 -54.48 8.77
N ASP A 423 -14.21 -54.21 10.03
CA ASP A 423 -13.60 -52.94 10.45
C ASP A 423 -12.37 -52.53 9.63
N THR A 424 -11.61 -53.50 9.11
CA THR A 424 -10.45 -53.30 8.23
C THR A 424 -10.78 -52.69 6.86
N GLN A 425 -12.04 -52.70 6.43
CA GLN A 425 -12.50 -52.14 5.15
C GLN A 425 -13.33 -50.86 5.32
N LEU A 426 -13.47 -50.35 6.55
CA LEU A 426 -14.19 -49.11 6.84
C LEU A 426 -13.30 -47.89 6.55
N LEU A 427 -13.90 -46.86 5.95
CA LEU A 427 -13.25 -45.58 5.70
C LEU A 427 -12.90 -44.86 7.03
N PRO A 428 -11.89 -43.97 7.04
CA PRO A 428 -11.55 -43.18 8.23
C PRO A 428 -12.76 -42.36 8.73
N GLY A 429 -13.06 -42.45 10.03
CA GLY A 429 -14.21 -41.78 10.65
C GLY A 429 -15.52 -42.59 10.69
N PHE A 430 -15.51 -43.84 10.18
CA PHE A 430 -16.67 -44.73 10.16
C PHE A 430 -16.54 -45.75 11.31
N GLN A 431 -17.61 -45.92 12.09
CA GLN A 431 -17.66 -46.88 13.20
C GLN A 431 -19.02 -47.60 13.22
N VAL A 432 -18.99 -48.93 13.33
CA VAL A 432 -20.19 -49.74 13.59
C VAL A 432 -20.24 -50.07 15.07
N LEU A 433 -21.24 -49.54 15.76
CA LEU A 433 -21.47 -49.80 17.19
C LEU A 433 -22.58 -50.83 17.34
N GLN A 434 -22.36 -51.87 18.13
CA GLN A 434 -23.39 -52.82 18.52
C GLN A 434 -23.84 -52.51 19.95
N LEU A 435 -25.14 -52.31 20.13
CA LEU A 435 -25.76 -52.08 21.43
C LEU A 435 -26.11 -53.42 22.09
N GLU A 436 -26.25 -53.41 23.41
CA GLU A 436 -26.58 -54.60 24.22
C GLU A 436 -27.92 -55.24 23.82
N ASN A 437 -28.84 -54.46 23.26
CA ASN A 437 -30.13 -54.91 22.74
C ASN A 437 -30.04 -55.56 21.34
N GLY A 438 -28.84 -55.69 20.76
CA GLY A 438 -28.60 -56.24 19.43
C GLY A 438 -28.73 -55.24 18.29
N GLU A 439 -29.14 -53.99 18.55
CA GLU A 439 -29.19 -52.93 17.54
C GLU A 439 -27.80 -52.51 17.08
N ARG A 440 -27.66 -52.19 15.79
CA ARG A 440 -26.43 -51.64 15.22
C ARG A 440 -26.61 -50.17 14.91
N LYS A 441 -25.62 -49.36 15.26
CA LYS A 441 -25.54 -47.93 14.95
C LYS A 441 -24.32 -47.67 14.08
N LEU A 442 -24.53 -47.01 12.95
CA LEU A 442 -23.45 -46.48 12.11
C LEU A 442 -23.13 -45.07 12.57
N LYS A 443 -21.88 -44.83 12.95
CA LYS A 443 -21.39 -43.51 13.37
C LYS A 443 -20.39 -43.01 12.33
N PHE A 444 -20.64 -41.80 11.84
CA PHE A 444 -19.81 -41.09 10.88
C PHE A 444 -19.25 -39.84 11.56
N ASN A 445 -17.93 -39.64 11.47
CA ASN A 445 -17.27 -38.46 12.00
C ASN A 445 -16.41 -37.81 10.93
N GLN A 446 -16.65 -36.53 10.69
CA GLN A 446 -15.90 -35.72 9.73
C GLN A 446 -15.80 -34.28 10.25
N ASN A 447 -14.63 -33.67 10.08
CA ASN A 447 -14.46 -32.25 10.36
C ASN A 447 -14.87 -31.42 9.15
N LEU A 448 -15.52 -30.28 9.40
CA LEU A 448 -15.77 -29.26 8.38
C LEU A 448 -14.48 -28.47 8.18
N VAL A 449 -13.84 -28.60 7.02
CA VAL A 449 -12.63 -27.84 6.71
C VAL A 449 -13.02 -26.55 5.99
N ILE A 450 -12.65 -25.41 6.56
CA ILE A 450 -12.74 -24.10 5.96
C ILE A 450 -11.38 -23.81 5.33
N GLU A 451 -11.31 -23.76 4.00
CA GLU A 451 -10.08 -23.40 3.31
C GLU A 451 -10.15 -21.95 2.83
N HIS A 452 -9.18 -21.14 3.24
CA HIS A 452 -9.10 -19.73 2.89
C HIS A 452 -8.34 -19.51 1.56
N SER A 453 -8.51 -18.33 0.96
CA SER A 453 -7.85 -17.98 -0.31
C SER A 453 -6.33 -18.00 -0.29
N ASN A 454 -5.71 -17.91 0.89
CA ASN A 454 -4.26 -18.07 1.09
C ASN A 454 -3.84 -19.54 1.31
N CYS A 455 -4.71 -20.50 0.99
CA CYS A 455 -4.53 -21.95 1.16
C CYS A 455 -4.38 -22.41 2.62
N THR A 456 -4.62 -21.54 3.61
CA THR A 456 -4.69 -21.95 5.01
C THR A 456 -6.02 -22.61 5.32
N THR A 457 -6.00 -23.60 6.21
CA THR A 457 -7.19 -24.36 6.61
C THR A 457 -7.52 -24.12 8.07
N GLN A 458 -8.80 -23.91 8.35
CA GLN A 458 -9.39 -23.93 9.69
C GLN A 458 -10.29 -25.18 9.80
N VAL A 459 -10.19 -25.91 10.91
CA VAL A 459 -10.92 -27.16 11.18
C VAL A 459 -11.91 -26.96 12.31
#